data_AF-A0A6I5RMD8-F1
#
_entry.id   AF-A0A6I5RMD8-F1
#
_cell.length_a   1.000
_cell.length_b   1.000
_cell.length_c   1.000
_cell.angle_alpha   90.00
_cell.angle_beta   90.00
_cell.angle_gamma   90.00
#
_symmetry.space_group_name_H-M   'P 1'
#
loop_
_entity.id
_entity.type
_entity.pdbx_description
1 polymer ?
#
loop_
_entity_poly.entity_id
_entity_poly.type
_entity_poly.pdbx_seq_one_letter_code
_entity_poly.pdbx_strand_id
1 'polypeptide(L)'
;MKHTLCVTSLARIASASLFIIAPSAVAEDLEPRSYANTPVGINFLLMGYSDLHGNVTANPSIPLQDAKLNIKTVVFAFARSLDVWGRSGKFDIIVPEAKLAGSALFNGEPKERNVTGLIDPRFRFSVNLYGAPAMSLAEFPRYQQDVIIGASLAITAPLGQYDTSKLVNLGNNRWSFKPELGISKRLGPV
;
A
#
# COMPACT_ATOMS: atom_id res chain seq x y z
N MET A 1 14.21 47.62 33.51
CA MET A 1 15.05 47.32 32.32
C MET A 1 15.11 45.81 32.12
N LYS A 2 14.69 45.34 30.94
CA LYS A 2 15.00 44.04 30.27
C LYS A 2 14.69 42.75 31.06
N HIS A 3 13.51 42.15 30.91
CA HIS A 3 13.12 41.13 29.91
C HIS A 3 14.00 39.87 29.84
N THR A 4 13.29 38.72 29.96
CA THR A 4 13.51 37.40 29.33
C THR A 4 14.43 36.38 30.02
N LEU A 5 13.83 35.32 30.57
CA LEU A 5 13.92 33.92 30.09
C LEU A 5 13.53 32.95 31.22
N CYS A 6 12.24 32.61 31.32
CA CYS A 6 11.79 31.42 32.06
C CYS A 6 10.52 30.84 31.42
N VAL A 7 10.60 30.54 30.12
CA VAL A 7 9.50 29.89 29.37
C VAL A 7 10.00 28.72 28.51
N THR A 8 11.31 28.47 28.44
CA THR A 8 11.88 27.46 27.54
C THR A 8 11.85 26.01 28.05
N SER A 9 11.31 25.75 29.25
CA SER A 9 11.25 24.37 29.78
C SER A 9 9.93 23.63 29.54
N LEU A 10 8.87 24.30 29.08
CA LEU A 10 7.57 23.64 28.87
C LEU A 10 7.29 23.24 27.42
N ALA A 11 8.12 23.65 26.45
CA ALA A 11 7.91 23.36 25.03
C ALA A 11 8.52 22.01 24.55
N ARG A 12 9.15 21.23 25.43
CA ARG A 12 9.84 19.97 25.05
C ARG A 12 9.06 18.68 25.33
N ILE A 13 7.83 18.75 25.84
CA ILE A 13 7.06 17.55 26.25
C ILE A 13 5.80 17.33 25.40
N ALA A 14 5.51 18.19 24.42
CA ALA A 14 4.31 18.08 23.57
C ALA A 14 4.45 17.17 22.32
N SER A 15 5.56 16.45 22.15
CA SER A 15 5.75 15.50 21.03
C SER A 15 6.02 14.06 21.50
N ALA A 16 5.50 13.68 22.66
CA ALA A 16 5.27 12.27 22.96
C ALA A 16 4.02 11.82 22.20
N SER A 17 4.17 11.66 20.88
CA SER A 17 3.17 11.01 20.04
C SER A 17 2.88 9.64 20.65
N LEU A 18 1.63 9.49 21.05
CA LEU A 18 1.06 8.28 21.62
C LEU A 18 1.20 7.14 20.59
N PHE A 19 2.30 6.39 20.67
CA PHE A 19 2.39 5.07 20.04
C PHE A 19 1.47 4.15 20.84
N ILE A 20 0.19 4.14 20.46
CA ILE A 20 -0.72 3.07 20.87
C ILE A 20 -0.21 1.79 20.17
N ILE A 21 0.61 1.03 20.88
CA ILE A 21 0.96 -0.34 20.49
C ILE A 21 -0.29 -1.16 20.73
N ALA A 22 -1.11 -1.37 19.69
CA ALA A 22 -2.19 -2.34 19.74
C ALA A 22 -1.56 -3.75 19.73
N PRO A 23 -1.67 -4.56 20.81
CA PRO A 23 -0.88 -5.77 20.98
C PRO A 23 -1.36 -6.99 20.16
N SER A 24 -2.19 -6.80 19.13
CA SER A 24 -2.68 -7.89 18.29
C SER A 24 -3.21 -7.44 16.93
N ALA A 25 -2.50 -6.54 16.25
CA ALA A 25 -2.74 -6.33 14.83
C ALA A 25 -2.08 -7.46 14.04
N VAL A 26 -2.85 -8.51 13.72
CA VAL A 26 -2.46 -9.46 12.67
C VAL A 26 -2.66 -8.71 11.34
N ALA A 27 -1.61 -8.05 10.86
CA ALA A 27 -1.63 -7.44 9.55
C ALA A 27 -1.35 -8.54 8.52
N GLU A 28 -2.40 -8.95 7.80
CA GLU A 28 -2.24 -9.73 6.58
C GLU A 28 -2.05 -8.75 5.43
N ASP A 29 -0.90 -8.86 4.75
CA ASP A 29 -0.71 -8.24 3.45
C ASP A 29 -0.65 -9.37 2.41
N LEU A 30 -1.28 -9.15 1.27
CA LEU A 30 -1.35 -10.12 0.17
C LEU A 30 -0.03 -10.25 -0.59
N GLU A 31 0.95 -9.37 -0.32
CA GLU A 31 2.27 -9.34 -0.96
C GLU A 31 3.36 -9.97 -0.05
N PRO A 32 3.46 -11.32 0.05
CA PRO A 32 4.53 -11.95 0.81
C PRO A 32 5.89 -11.54 0.22
N ARG A 33 6.86 -11.29 1.11
CA ARG A 33 8.22 -10.88 0.76
C ARG A 33 8.32 -9.53 0.04
N SER A 34 7.43 -8.59 0.36
CA SER A 34 7.48 -7.18 -0.10
C SER A 34 8.86 -6.50 0.03
N TYR A 35 9.70 -6.94 0.97
CA TYR A 35 11.04 -6.40 1.23
C TYR A 35 12.19 -7.28 0.73
N ALA A 36 11.93 -8.30 -0.09
CA ALA A 36 12.98 -9.14 -0.65
C ALA A 36 14.05 -8.30 -1.36
N ASN A 37 15.33 -8.66 -1.16
CA ASN A 37 16.42 -7.97 -1.82
C ASN A 37 16.27 -8.12 -3.34
N THR A 38 16.54 -7.04 -4.07
CA THR A 38 16.46 -7.00 -5.53
C THR A 38 17.71 -6.30 -6.05
N PRO A 39 18.39 -6.83 -7.08
CA PRO A 39 19.53 -6.14 -7.68
C PRO A 39 19.15 -4.71 -8.07
N VAL A 40 20.02 -3.74 -7.84
CA VAL A 40 19.74 -2.33 -8.16
C VAL A 40 19.78 -2.07 -9.66
N GLY A 41 18.97 -1.11 -10.13
CA GLY A 41 18.93 -0.70 -11.54
C GLY A 41 18.03 -1.56 -12.43
N ILE A 42 17.27 -2.49 -11.86
CA ILE A 42 16.31 -3.32 -12.58
C ILE A 42 14.98 -2.57 -12.71
N ASN A 43 14.38 -2.63 -13.90
CA ASN A 43 13.04 -2.13 -14.16
C ASN A 43 12.10 -3.32 -14.32
N PHE A 44 10.97 -3.28 -13.64
CA PHE A 44 9.91 -4.27 -13.70
C PHE A 44 8.69 -3.65 -14.35
N LEU A 45 8.12 -4.37 -15.31
CA LEU A 45 6.82 -4.07 -15.90
C LEU A 45 5.92 -5.26 -15.63
N LEU A 46 4.78 -5.02 -14.99
CA LEU A 46 3.83 -6.06 -14.62
C LEU A 46 2.45 -5.72 -15.19
N MET A 47 1.76 -6.75 -15.65
CA MET A 47 0.36 -6.71 -16.05
C MET A 47 -0.37 -7.84 -15.32
N GLY A 48 -1.51 -7.54 -14.71
CA GLY A 48 -2.35 -8.50 -14.01
C GLY A 48 -3.80 -8.40 -14.45
N TYR A 49 -4.53 -9.51 -14.34
CA TYR A 49 -5.97 -9.54 -14.52
C TYR A 49 -6.61 -10.23 -13.30
N SER A 50 -7.74 -9.69 -12.85
CA SER A 50 -8.51 -10.25 -11.75
C SER A 50 -10.00 -10.24 -12.12
N ASP A 51 -10.70 -11.33 -11.82
CA ASP A 51 -12.15 -11.46 -12.00
C ASP A 51 -12.75 -11.90 -10.66
N LEU A 52 -13.39 -10.96 -9.97
CA LEU A 52 -13.96 -11.16 -8.65
C LEU A 52 -15.48 -11.25 -8.74
N HIS A 53 -16.03 -12.25 -8.07
CA HIS A 53 -17.47 -12.48 -7.95
C HIS A 53 -17.85 -12.56 -6.48
N GLY A 54 -18.85 -11.80 -6.06
CA GLY A 54 -19.46 -11.93 -4.73
C GLY A 54 -19.66 -10.61 -4.01
N ASN A 55 -19.73 -10.68 -2.67
CA ASN A 55 -19.98 -9.54 -1.80
C ASN A 55 -18.71 -8.73 -1.47
N VAL A 56 -17.70 -8.78 -2.34
CA VAL A 56 -16.44 -8.05 -2.16
C VAL A 56 -16.63 -6.64 -2.71
N THR A 57 -16.73 -5.65 -1.82
CA THR A 57 -16.90 -4.25 -2.21
C THR A 57 -15.55 -3.57 -2.34
N ALA A 58 -15.43 -2.62 -3.28
CA ALA A 58 -14.24 -1.77 -3.40
C ALA A 58 -14.07 -0.82 -2.19
N ASN A 59 -15.14 -0.63 -1.39
CA ASN A 59 -15.14 0.19 -0.20
C ASN A 59 -15.86 -0.54 0.95
N PRO A 60 -15.12 -1.06 1.96
CA PRO A 60 -15.71 -1.79 3.08
C PRO A 60 -16.48 -0.88 4.06
N SER A 61 -16.41 0.44 3.91
CA SER A 61 -17.11 1.39 4.81
C SER A 61 -18.60 1.53 4.51
N ILE A 62 -19.12 0.92 3.44
CA ILE A 62 -20.54 1.00 3.06
C ILE A 62 -21.21 -0.32 3.42
N PRO A 63 -22.19 -0.32 4.35
CA PRO A 63 -22.88 -1.53 4.78
C PRO A 63 -23.87 -2.00 3.70
N LEU A 64 -23.35 -2.67 2.68
CA LEU A 64 -24.15 -3.31 1.63
C LEU A 64 -24.55 -4.72 2.07
N GLN A 65 -25.81 -5.07 1.85
CA GLN A 65 -26.35 -6.41 2.10
C GLN A 65 -26.59 -7.12 0.77
N ASP A 66 -26.43 -8.45 0.76
CA ASP A 66 -26.66 -9.32 -0.40
C ASP A 66 -26.00 -8.84 -1.72
N ALA A 67 -24.80 -8.25 -1.64
CA ALA A 67 -24.16 -7.72 -2.84
C ALA A 67 -23.71 -8.85 -3.77
N LYS A 68 -24.17 -8.75 -5.02
CA LYS A 68 -23.76 -9.59 -6.15
C LYS A 68 -22.99 -8.72 -7.12
N LEU A 69 -21.71 -8.51 -6.82
CA LEU A 69 -20.82 -7.70 -7.65
C LEU A 69 -19.93 -8.62 -8.48
N ASN A 70 -19.80 -8.29 -9.77
CA ASN A 70 -18.76 -8.77 -10.65
C ASN A 70 -17.79 -7.61 -10.91
N ILE A 71 -16.51 -7.82 -10.60
CA ILE A 71 -15.46 -6.83 -10.78
C ILE A 71 -14.34 -7.45 -11.58
N LYS A 72 -14.13 -6.93 -12.79
CA LYS A 72 -13.01 -7.31 -13.66
C LYS A 72 -12.00 -6.19 -13.64
N THR A 73 -10.77 -6.50 -13.26
CA THR A 73 -9.70 -5.51 -13.10
C THR A 73 -8.51 -5.89 -13.94
N VAL A 74 -7.97 -4.93 -14.69
CA VAL A 74 -6.64 -5.02 -15.29
C VAL A 74 -5.72 -4.11 -14.48
N VAL A 75 -4.58 -4.63 -14.07
CA VAL A 75 -3.58 -3.90 -13.27
C VAL A 75 -2.34 -3.71 -14.12
N PHE A 76 -1.90 -2.47 -14.25
CA PHE A 76 -0.58 -2.14 -14.78
C PHE A 76 0.30 -1.67 -13.64
N ALA A 77 1.52 -2.20 -13.55
CA ALA A 77 2.49 -1.74 -12.58
C ALA A 77 3.88 -1.57 -13.20
N PHE A 78 4.56 -0.52 -12.77
CA PHE A 78 5.96 -0.28 -13.05
C PHE A 78 6.70 -0.20 -11.71
N ALA A 79 7.85 -0.85 -11.61
CA ALA A 79 8.73 -0.70 -10.47
C ALA A 79 10.18 -0.57 -10.92
N ARG A 80 10.98 0.15 -10.13
CA ARG A 80 12.42 0.21 -10.34
C ARG A 80 13.15 0.04 -9.02
N SER A 81 14.13 -0.86 -9.01
CA SER A 81 15.03 -1.03 -7.88
C SER A 81 16.14 0.03 -7.89
N LEU A 82 16.47 0.53 -6.70
CA LEU A 82 17.37 1.64 -6.47
C LEU A 82 18.38 1.29 -5.39
N ASP A 83 19.55 1.91 -5.48
CA ASP A 83 20.45 2.05 -4.35
C ASP A 83 20.00 3.26 -3.51
N VAL A 84 19.65 3.01 -2.25
CA VAL A 84 19.28 4.01 -1.26
C VAL A 84 20.28 3.94 -0.12
N TRP A 85 21.33 4.75 -0.18
CA TRP A 85 22.40 4.82 0.84
C TRP A 85 23.07 3.46 1.14
N GLY A 86 23.36 2.68 0.09
CA GLY A 86 23.96 1.34 0.20
C GLY A 86 22.94 0.25 0.54
N ARG A 87 21.64 0.56 0.50
CA ARG A 87 20.55 -0.40 0.77
C ARG A 87 19.67 -0.59 -0.45
N SER A 88 19.17 -1.81 -0.61
CA SER A 88 18.17 -2.10 -1.64
C SER A 88 16.88 -1.34 -1.34
N GLY A 89 16.46 -0.50 -2.27
CA GLY A 89 15.15 0.15 -2.27
C GLY A 89 14.43 -0.03 -3.60
N LYS A 90 13.19 0.44 -3.66
CA LYS A 90 12.38 0.48 -4.88
C LYS A 90 11.34 1.58 -4.82
N PHE A 91 11.02 2.12 -5.98
CA PHE A 91 9.74 2.82 -6.16
C PHE A 91 8.87 2.03 -7.13
N ASP A 92 7.57 2.06 -6.90
CA ASP A 92 6.58 1.43 -7.76
C ASP A 92 5.33 2.30 -7.94
N ILE A 93 4.70 2.16 -9.10
CA ILE A 93 3.47 2.83 -9.51
C ILE A 93 2.52 1.74 -10.01
N ILE A 94 1.30 1.74 -9.50
CA ILE A 94 0.24 0.81 -9.86
C ILE A 94 -0.96 1.61 -10.35
N VAL A 95 -1.41 1.31 -11.56
CA VAL A 95 -2.57 1.94 -12.20
C VAL A 95 -3.57 0.83 -12.58
N PRO A 96 -4.63 0.64 -11.80
CA PRO A 96 -5.66 -0.34 -12.10
C PRO A 96 -6.84 0.30 -12.85
N GLU A 97 -7.37 -0.41 -13.85
CA GLU A 97 -8.66 -0.12 -14.46
C GLU A 97 -9.62 -1.26 -14.17
N ALA A 98 -10.86 -0.95 -13.80
CA ALA A 98 -11.85 -1.94 -13.48
C ALA A 98 -13.20 -1.67 -14.16
N LYS A 99 -13.90 -2.76 -14.45
CA LYS A 99 -15.32 -2.78 -14.77
C LYS A 99 -16.06 -3.46 -13.62
N LEU A 100 -17.00 -2.74 -13.02
CA LEU A 100 -17.87 -3.23 -11.97
C LEU A 100 -19.31 -3.27 -12.49
N ALA A 101 -19.95 -4.43 -12.36
CA ALA A 101 -21.36 -4.61 -12.64
C ALA A 101 -22.02 -5.44 -11.53
N GLY A 102 -23.18 -5.02 -11.04
CA GLY A 102 -23.89 -5.80 -10.04
C GLY A 102 -24.98 -5.03 -9.31
N SER A 103 -25.54 -5.69 -8.29
CA SER A 103 -26.58 -5.14 -7.43
C SER A 103 -26.32 -5.45 -5.96
N ALA A 104 -26.86 -4.61 -5.09
CA ALA A 104 -26.80 -4.79 -3.64
C ALA A 104 -28.04 -4.17 -2.99
N LEU A 105 -28.35 -4.57 -1.76
CA LEU A 105 -29.35 -3.91 -0.94
C LEU A 105 -28.67 -2.85 -0.06
N PHE A 106 -29.27 -1.67 -0.04
CA PHE A 106 -28.91 -0.60 0.89
C PHE A 106 -30.16 -0.15 1.63
N ASN A 107 -30.22 -0.37 2.94
CA ASN A 107 -31.40 -0.14 3.78
C ASN A 107 -32.67 -0.85 3.22
N GLY A 108 -32.52 -2.08 2.75
CA GLY A 108 -33.61 -2.88 2.18
C GLY A 108 -33.97 -2.53 0.73
N GLU A 109 -33.43 -1.43 0.17
CA GLU A 109 -33.70 -1.00 -1.20
C GLU A 109 -32.65 -1.53 -2.18
N PRO A 110 -33.06 -2.12 -3.32
CA PRO A 110 -32.13 -2.58 -4.34
C PRO A 110 -31.44 -1.39 -5.03
N LYS A 111 -30.12 -1.52 -5.17
CA LYS A 111 -29.26 -0.57 -5.85
C LYS A 111 -28.41 -1.31 -6.85
N GLU A 112 -28.42 -0.84 -8.09
CA GLU A 112 -27.61 -1.40 -9.16
C GLU A 112 -26.47 -0.46 -9.53
N ARG A 113 -25.38 -1.06 -9.99
CA ARG A 113 -24.24 -0.32 -10.52
C ARG A 113 -23.65 -1.04 -11.72
N ASN A 114 -23.42 -0.29 -12.78
CA ASN A 114 -22.55 -0.65 -13.88
C ASN A 114 -21.63 0.54 -14.16
N VAL A 115 -20.33 0.33 -14.07
CA VAL A 115 -19.33 1.38 -14.22
C VAL A 115 -18.01 0.81 -14.69
N THR A 116 -17.28 1.59 -15.47
CA THR A 116 -15.91 1.31 -15.88
C THR A 116 -15.07 2.55 -15.62
N GLY A 117 -13.84 2.35 -15.16
CA GLY A 117 -12.89 3.43 -14.97
C GLY A 117 -11.71 3.00 -14.11
N LEU A 118 -10.86 3.97 -13.79
CA LEU A 118 -9.70 3.74 -12.95
C LEU A 118 -10.12 3.44 -11.50
N ILE A 119 -9.41 2.53 -10.87
CA ILE A 119 -9.27 2.51 -9.41
C ILE A 119 -8.18 3.53 -9.06
N ASP A 120 -8.25 4.11 -7.86
CA ASP A 120 -7.26 5.09 -7.41
C ASP A 120 -5.82 4.54 -7.56
N PRO A 121 -4.94 5.20 -8.34
CA PRO A 121 -3.57 4.74 -8.54
C PRO A 121 -2.75 4.85 -7.25
N ARG A 122 -1.80 3.93 -7.09
CA ARG A 122 -0.91 3.81 -5.92
C ARG A 122 0.53 4.04 -6.32
N PHE A 123 1.23 4.84 -5.54
CA PHE A 123 2.68 5.04 -5.59
C PHE A 123 3.27 4.49 -4.31
N ARG A 124 4.37 3.76 -4.38
CA ARG A 124 5.08 3.30 -3.18
C ARG A 124 6.56 3.55 -3.31
N PHE A 125 7.17 4.01 -2.23
CA PHE A 125 8.60 3.96 -2.04
C PHE A 125 8.90 3.03 -0.87
N SER A 126 9.90 2.16 -1.03
CA SER A 126 10.35 1.26 0.03
C SER A 126 11.86 1.14 0.06
N VAL A 127 12.39 0.94 1.25
CA VAL A 127 13.83 0.78 1.49
C VAL A 127 14.06 -0.28 2.55
N ASN A 128 15.06 -1.13 2.32
CA ASN A 128 15.54 -2.06 3.33
C ASN A 128 16.48 -1.33 4.29
N LEU A 129 16.13 -1.33 5.57
CA LEU A 129 16.92 -0.72 6.63
C LEU A 129 18.05 -1.66 7.10
N TYR A 130 17.83 -2.98 6.98
CA TYR A 130 18.78 -4.01 7.40
C TYR A 130 18.75 -5.24 6.49
N GLY A 131 19.87 -5.95 6.41
CA GLY A 131 19.96 -7.28 5.80
C GLY A 131 20.06 -7.35 4.29
N ALA A 132 19.49 -6.37 3.57
CA ALA A 132 19.48 -6.32 2.12
C ALA A 132 20.32 -5.13 1.60
N PRO A 133 21.65 -5.30 1.46
CA PRO A 133 22.50 -4.28 0.86
C PRO A 133 22.14 -4.06 -0.61
N ALA A 134 22.41 -2.84 -1.10
CA ALA A 134 22.39 -2.56 -2.53
C ALA A 134 23.47 -3.40 -3.21
N MET A 135 23.07 -4.17 -4.21
CA MET A 135 23.96 -5.06 -4.95
C MET A 135 23.62 -4.99 -6.43
N SER A 136 24.64 -5.01 -7.27
CA SER A 136 24.46 -5.20 -8.72
C SER A 136 23.96 -6.62 -9.03
N LEU A 137 23.46 -6.81 -10.24
CA LEU A 137 23.03 -8.13 -10.71
C LEU A 137 24.15 -9.17 -10.67
N ALA A 138 25.40 -8.76 -10.89
CA ALA A 138 26.57 -9.65 -10.85
C ALA A 138 26.97 -10.06 -9.43
N GLU A 139 26.72 -9.21 -8.43
CA GLU A 139 27.03 -9.50 -7.03
C GLU A 139 25.93 -10.33 -6.36
N PHE A 140 24.67 -10.15 -6.81
CA PHE A 140 23.48 -10.75 -6.20
C PHE A 140 23.53 -12.28 -6.00
N PRO A 141 24.15 -13.10 -6.88
CA PRO A 141 24.27 -14.54 -6.64
C PRO A 141 25.01 -14.93 -5.35
N ARG A 142 25.83 -14.03 -4.80
CA ARG A 142 26.56 -14.24 -3.53
C ARG A 142 25.75 -13.81 -2.31
N TYR A 143 24.59 -13.19 -2.50
CA TYR A 143 23.74 -12.73 -1.42
C TYR A 143 23.12 -13.91 -0.69
N GLN A 144 23.34 -13.99 0.61
CA GLN A 144 22.65 -14.94 1.49
C GLN A 144 21.65 -14.19 2.36
N GLN A 145 20.36 -14.45 2.12
CA GLN A 145 19.30 -13.82 2.90
C GLN A 145 19.24 -14.40 4.31
N ASP A 146 19.23 -13.52 5.31
CA ASP A 146 18.86 -13.85 6.69
C ASP A 146 17.69 -12.99 7.19
N VAL A 147 17.94 -12.05 8.11
CA VAL A 147 16.96 -11.05 8.57
C VAL A 147 16.96 -9.89 7.60
N ILE A 148 15.79 -9.51 7.11
CA ILE A 148 15.55 -8.24 6.42
C ILE A 148 14.59 -7.41 7.26
N ILE A 149 14.92 -6.14 7.44
CA ILE A 149 14.00 -5.14 7.99
C ILE A 149 13.83 -4.09 6.92
N GLY A 150 12.59 -3.77 6.57
CA GLY A 150 12.30 -2.76 5.56
C GLY A 150 11.16 -1.86 6.00
N ALA A 151 11.14 -0.66 5.43
CA ALA A 151 10.08 0.31 5.63
C ALA A 151 9.57 0.81 4.28
N SER A 152 8.31 1.22 4.24
CA SER A 152 7.72 1.81 3.05
C SER A 152 6.69 2.87 3.37
N LEU A 153 6.42 3.70 2.37
CA LEU A 153 5.26 4.58 2.33
C LEU A 153 4.57 4.36 1.00
N ALA A 154 3.32 3.89 1.06
CA ALA A 154 2.42 3.92 -0.09
C ALA A 154 1.47 5.11 0.00
N ILE A 155 1.24 5.75 -1.14
CA ILE A 155 0.36 6.89 -1.32
C ILE A 155 -0.63 6.53 -2.43
N THR A 156 -1.92 6.65 -2.14
CA THR A 156 -2.99 6.46 -3.12
C THR A 156 -3.60 7.80 -3.45
N ALA A 157 -3.60 8.15 -4.74
CA ALA A 157 -4.09 9.43 -5.23
C ALA A 157 -5.57 9.30 -5.68
N PRO A 158 -6.44 10.28 -5.40
CA PRO A 158 -7.87 10.23 -5.71
C PRO A 158 -8.16 10.52 -7.19
N LEU A 159 -7.61 9.71 -8.08
CA LEU A 159 -7.74 9.85 -9.54
C LEU A 159 -8.63 8.76 -10.16
N GLY A 160 -9.18 7.86 -9.34
CA GLY A 160 -10.11 6.84 -9.77
C GLY A 160 -11.51 7.38 -10.09
N GLN A 161 -12.34 6.54 -10.71
CA GLN A 161 -13.72 6.87 -11.00
C GLN A 161 -14.49 7.12 -9.69
N TYR A 162 -15.11 8.28 -9.60
CA TYR A 162 -15.95 8.64 -8.46
C TYR A 162 -17.15 9.50 -8.90
N ASP A 163 -18.30 9.23 -8.31
CA ASP A 163 -19.56 9.95 -8.48
C ASP A 163 -20.25 10.07 -7.11
N THR A 164 -20.44 11.30 -6.63
CA THR A 164 -21.02 11.61 -5.32
C THR A 164 -22.48 11.18 -5.19
N SER A 165 -23.19 10.99 -6.31
CA SER A 165 -24.58 10.53 -6.34
C SER A 165 -24.72 9.00 -6.22
N LYS A 166 -23.60 8.27 -6.25
CA LYS A 166 -23.56 6.81 -6.25
C LYS A 166 -22.99 6.29 -4.95
N LEU A 167 -23.59 5.21 -4.45
CA LEU A 167 -23.10 4.48 -3.29
C LEU A 167 -21.80 3.74 -3.62
N VAL A 168 -21.74 3.07 -4.78
CA VAL A 168 -20.58 2.27 -5.19
C VAL A 168 -19.76 3.02 -6.24
N ASN A 169 -18.48 3.22 -5.92
CA ASN A 169 -17.45 3.84 -6.77
C ASN A 169 -16.19 2.97 -6.80
N LEU A 170 -15.40 3.11 -7.87
CA LEU A 170 -14.11 2.41 -8.00
C LEU A 170 -12.99 3.14 -7.25
N GLY A 171 -13.01 4.47 -7.26
CA GLY A 171 -12.16 5.33 -6.44
C GLY A 171 -12.86 5.75 -5.14
N ASN A 172 -12.07 6.30 -4.22
CA ASN A 172 -12.53 6.76 -2.92
C ASN A 172 -12.59 8.29 -2.77
N ASN A 173 -12.10 9.05 -3.78
CA ASN A 173 -12.03 10.52 -3.75
C ASN A 173 -11.33 11.10 -2.51
N ARG A 174 -10.30 10.39 -2.03
CA ARG A 174 -9.46 10.81 -0.91
C ARG A 174 -8.03 10.34 -1.12
N TRP A 175 -7.09 11.10 -0.56
CA TRP A 175 -5.71 10.63 -0.40
C TRP A 175 -5.66 9.56 0.69
N SER A 176 -4.84 8.54 0.48
CA SER A 176 -4.49 7.57 1.52
C SER A 176 -2.98 7.47 1.65
N PHE A 177 -2.51 7.37 2.88
CA PHE A 177 -1.10 7.20 3.22
C PHE A 177 -0.97 5.93 4.07
N LYS A 178 -0.21 4.95 3.59
CA LYS A 178 0.03 3.67 4.27
C LYS A 178 1.53 3.56 4.57
N PRO A 179 1.99 4.03 5.75
CA PRO A 179 3.33 3.75 6.22
C PRO A 179 3.40 2.30 6.72
N GLU A 180 4.51 1.61 6.42
CA GLU A 180 4.68 0.21 6.78
C GLU A 180 6.10 -0.05 7.28
N LEU A 181 6.21 -0.98 8.24
CA LEU A 181 7.45 -1.59 8.67
C LEU A 181 7.27 -3.10 8.57
N GLY A 182 8.24 -3.79 7.97
CA GLY A 182 8.19 -5.24 7.81
C GLY A 182 9.51 -5.90 8.21
N ILE A 183 9.39 -7.11 8.75
CA ILE A 183 10.52 -7.96 9.12
C ILE A 183 10.33 -9.31 8.43
N SER A 184 11.38 -9.79 7.77
CA SER A 184 11.43 -11.13 7.19
C SER A 184 12.65 -11.86 7.72
N LYS A 185 12.46 -13.09 8.20
CA LYS A 185 13.54 -13.96 8.69
C LYS A 185 13.55 -15.25 7.87
N ARG A 186 14.71 -15.62 7.33
CA ARG A 186 14.92 -16.98 6.82
C ARG A 186 15.01 -17.95 8.01
N LEU A 187 14.22 -19.02 7.98
CA LEU A 187 14.32 -20.12 8.93
C LEU A 187 15.17 -21.23 8.30
N GLY A 188 16.22 -21.65 9.00
CA GLY A 188 17.21 -22.64 8.53
C GLY A 188 18.62 -22.05 8.36
N PRO A 189 19.63 -22.89 8.03
CA PRO A 189 21.00 -22.45 7.83
C PRO A 189 21.11 -21.39 6.72
N VAL A 190 22.04 -20.46 6.88
CA VAL A 190 22.32 -19.39 5.90
C VAL A 190 23.30 -19.87 4.85
#